data_AF-A0A659RHH6-F1
#
_entry.id   AF-A0A659RHH6-F1
#
_cell.length_a   1.000
_cell.length_b   1.000
_cell.length_c   1.000
_cell.angle_alpha   90.00
_cell.angle_beta   90.00
_cell.angle_gamma   90.00
#
_symmetry.space_group_name_H-M   'P 1'
#
loop_
_entity.id
_entity.type
_entity.pdbx_description
1 polymer ?
#
loop_
_entity_poly.entity_id
_entity_poly.type
_entity_poly.pdbx_seq_one_letter_code
_entity_poly.pdbx_strand_id
1 'polypeptide(L)'
;PLPPGPPEPSFARTPPSAEADPAKQVALIAASQDAETKAVELTVRAKAEKEAAELQAAAIIELAEATRKKGLAEAEAQRALNDAINVLSDEQTSLKFKLALLQSLPAVIEKSVEPMKSIDGIKIIQVDGLNRGATASDVAAGGANGGNLAEQALSAALTYRTQAPLIDSLLNEIGIAGGSLKALTTPLVSSATDEIYRDATVTAHLPP
;
A
#
# COMPACT_ATOMS: atom_id res chain seq x y z
N PRO A 1 101.73 79.95 -55.65
CA PRO A 1 101.71 78.55 -55.17
C PRO A 1 100.27 78.18 -54.78
N LEU A 2 99.68 77.16 -55.43
CA LEU A 2 98.41 76.49 -55.06
C LEU A 2 98.71 75.31 -54.08
N PRO A 3 97.71 74.63 -53.45
CA PRO A 3 96.63 75.05 -52.53
C PRO A 3 96.59 74.13 -51.25
N PRO A 4 95.53 74.13 -50.40
CA PRO A 4 94.60 72.97 -50.40
C PRO A 4 93.11 73.33 -50.18
N GLY A 5 92.21 72.45 -50.62
CA GLY A 5 90.76 72.72 -50.81
C GLY A 5 89.81 72.46 -49.64
N PRO A 6 88.49 72.69 -49.82
CA PRO A 6 87.43 72.32 -48.87
C PRO A 6 86.42 71.26 -49.41
N PRO A 7 85.56 70.69 -48.54
CA PRO A 7 85.05 69.31 -48.62
C PRO A 7 83.67 69.12 -49.27
N GLU A 8 83.31 67.84 -49.49
CA GLU A 8 82.07 67.32 -50.08
C GLU A 8 80.77 67.89 -49.47
N PRO A 9 79.70 68.12 -50.26
CA PRO A 9 78.38 68.40 -49.71
C PRO A 9 77.59 67.10 -49.44
N SER A 10 77.38 66.83 -48.16
CA SER A 10 76.35 65.92 -47.67
C SER A 10 74.96 66.41 -48.07
N PHE A 11 74.30 65.74 -49.00
CA PHE A 11 72.89 66.02 -49.31
C PHE A 11 72.01 65.61 -48.14
N ALA A 12 71.21 66.58 -47.72
CA ALA A 12 70.36 66.56 -46.55
C ALA A 12 69.27 65.47 -46.63
N ARG A 13 69.13 64.75 -45.51
CA ARG A 13 67.93 64.01 -45.15
C ARG A 13 66.80 65.02 -44.95
N THR A 14 65.88 65.12 -45.90
CA THR A 14 64.60 65.81 -45.75
C THR A 14 63.73 65.11 -44.69
N PRO A 15 63.08 65.82 -43.75
CA PRO A 15 62.18 65.19 -42.79
C PRO A 15 60.79 64.94 -43.41
N PRO A 16 60.22 63.73 -43.30
CA PRO A 16 58.80 63.52 -43.60
C PRO A 16 57.98 63.67 -42.32
N SER A 17 57.41 64.84 -42.05
CA SER A 17 56.44 65.02 -40.94
C SER A 17 55.57 66.25 -41.19
N ALA A 18 54.45 66.06 -41.90
CA ALA A 18 53.38 67.07 -41.95
C ALA A 18 51.99 66.50 -42.34
N GLU A 19 51.89 65.34 -43.00
CA GLU A 19 50.58 64.80 -43.47
C GLU A 19 49.89 63.84 -42.48
N ALA A 20 50.45 63.63 -41.29
CA ALA A 20 50.01 62.56 -40.39
C ALA A 20 48.83 62.91 -39.46
N ASP A 21 48.47 64.18 -39.27
CA ASP A 21 47.46 64.58 -38.26
C ASP A 21 45.99 64.42 -38.68
N PRO A 22 45.54 64.83 -39.89
CA PRO A 22 44.14 64.66 -40.29
C PRO A 22 43.78 63.18 -40.52
N ALA A 23 44.71 62.36 -41.02
CA ALA A 23 44.50 60.93 -41.22
C ALA A 23 44.26 60.18 -39.90
N LYS A 24 44.98 60.55 -38.83
CA LYS A 24 44.79 59.98 -37.49
C LYS A 24 43.44 60.35 -36.88
N GLN A 25 42.97 61.59 -37.08
CA GLN A 25 41.66 62.02 -36.59
C GLN A 25 40.51 61.29 -37.29
N VAL A 26 40.58 61.14 -38.62
CA VAL A 26 39.58 60.37 -39.37
C VAL A 26 39.59 58.91 -38.96
N ALA A 27 40.76 58.31 -38.73
CA ALA A 27 40.86 56.94 -38.23
C ALA A 27 40.27 56.77 -36.81
N LEU A 28 40.46 57.76 -35.94
CA LEU A 28 39.87 57.75 -34.59
C LEU A 28 38.35 57.87 -34.64
N ILE A 29 37.81 58.74 -35.50
CA ILE A 29 36.36 58.92 -35.69
C ILE A 29 35.76 57.64 -36.28
N ALA A 30 36.37 57.06 -37.30
CA ALA A 30 35.92 55.79 -37.88
C ALA A 30 35.93 54.66 -36.83
N ALA A 31 37.00 54.54 -36.04
CA ALA A 31 37.06 53.58 -34.95
C ALA A 31 35.99 53.82 -33.87
N SER A 32 35.66 55.09 -33.57
CA SER A 32 34.60 55.43 -32.62
C SER A 32 33.20 55.08 -33.15
N GLN A 33 32.92 55.36 -34.43
CA GLN A 33 31.65 55.01 -35.08
C GLN A 33 31.48 53.49 -35.20
N ASP A 34 32.54 52.75 -35.49
CA ASP A 34 32.53 51.29 -35.50
C ASP A 34 32.26 50.72 -34.10
N ALA A 35 32.83 51.33 -33.06
CA ALA A 35 32.58 50.93 -31.67
C ALA A 35 31.13 51.21 -31.24
N GLU A 36 30.59 52.37 -31.60
CA GLU A 36 29.19 52.73 -31.33
C GLU A 36 28.22 51.79 -32.05
N THR A 37 28.48 51.48 -33.33
CA THR A 37 27.64 50.57 -34.12
C THR A 37 27.62 49.17 -33.50
N LYS A 38 28.79 48.65 -33.09
CA LYS A 38 28.89 47.35 -32.40
C LYS A 38 28.22 47.34 -31.04
N ALA A 39 28.31 48.44 -30.29
CA ALA A 39 27.63 48.58 -29.00
C ALA A 39 26.10 48.58 -29.19
N VAL A 40 25.59 49.31 -30.18
CA VAL A 40 24.16 49.32 -30.51
C VAL A 40 23.71 47.93 -30.95
N GLU A 41 24.43 47.26 -31.86
CA GLU A 41 24.12 45.91 -32.31
C GLU A 41 24.07 44.91 -31.14
N LEU A 42 25.05 44.97 -30.23
CA LEU A 42 25.08 44.11 -29.05
C LEU A 42 23.88 44.37 -28.13
N THR A 43 23.49 45.64 -27.91
CA THR A 43 22.33 45.96 -27.07
C THR A 43 21.01 45.56 -27.71
N VAL A 44 20.86 45.71 -29.03
CA VAL A 44 19.68 45.26 -29.78
C VAL A 44 19.58 43.74 -29.73
N ARG A 45 20.71 43.04 -29.93
CA ARG A 45 20.78 41.59 -29.82
C ARG A 45 20.44 41.11 -28.42
N ALA A 46 21.01 41.72 -27.38
CA ALA A 46 20.72 41.37 -25.99
C ALA A 46 19.25 41.61 -25.62
N LYS A 47 18.63 42.69 -26.13
CA LYS A 47 17.19 42.95 -25.95
C LYS A 47 16.35 41.90 -26.66
N ALA A 48 16.67 41.58 -27.92
CA ALA A 48 15.95 40.55 -28.68
C ALA A 48 16.08 39.17 -28.03
N GLU A 49 17.27 38.79 -27.54
CA GLU A 49 17.50 37.54 -26.81
C GLU A 49 16.73 37.53 -25.47
N LYS A 50 16.66 38.66 -24.76
CA LYS A 50 15.87 38.77 -23.52
C LYS A 50 14.37 38.62 -23.79
N GLU A 51 13.83 39.32 -24.78
CA GLU A 51 12.41 39.20 -25.15
C GLU A 51 12.07 37.78 -25.62
N ALA A 52 12.94 37.17 -26.43
CA ALA A 52 12.78 35.77 -26.84
C ALA A 52 12.79 34.81 -25.64
N ALA A 53 13.69 35.01 -24.67
CA ALA A 53 13.74 34.20 -23.46
C ALA A 53 12.50 34.39 -22.57
N GLU A 54 12.00 35.63 -22.43
CA GLU A 54 10.77 35.93 -21.69
C GLU A 54 9.55 35.27 -22.34
N LEU A 55 9.44 35.32 -23.67
CA LEU A 55 8.37 34.63 -24.41
C LEU A 55 8.47 33.11 -24.27
N GLN A 56 9.67 32.53 -24.32
CA GLN A 56 9.87 31.10 -24.11
C GLN A 56 9.51 30.68 -22.69
N ALA A 57 9.91 31.46 -21.68
CA ALA A 57 9.57 31.20 -20.29
C ALA A 57 8.04 31.26 -20.08
N ALA A 58 7.37 32.27 -20.64
CA ALA A 58 5.91 32.39 -20.58
C ALA A 58 5.22 31.18 -21.24
N ALA A 59 5.68 30.76 -22.42
CA ALA A 59 5.14 29.59 -23.12
C ALA A 59 5.33 28.29 -22.33
N ILE A 60 6.48 28.11 -21.66
CA ILE A 60 6.74 26.94 -20.81
C ILE A 60 5.82 26.94 -19.59
N ILE A 61 5.62 28.08 -18.94
CA ILE A 61 4.72 28.21 -17.78
C ILE A 61 3.28 27.89 -18.21
N GLU A 62 2.81 28.45 -19.33
CA GLU A 62 1.47 28.19 -19.85
C GLU A 62 1.28 26.71 -20.21
N LEU A 63 2.27 26.09 -20.86
CA LEU A 63 2.24 24.66 -21.17
C LEU A 63 2.23 23.82 -19.88
N ALA A 64 3.04 24.18 -18.88
CA ALA A 64 3.07 23.51 -17.59
C ALA A 64 1.72 23.61 -16.85
N GLU A 65 1.06 24.77 -16.91
CA GLU A 65 -0.28 24.94 -16.35
C GLU A 65 -1.33 24.14 -17.12
N ALA A 66 -1.28 24.13 -18.45
CA ALA A 66 -2.18 23.36 -19.29
C ALA A 66 -2.02 21.84 -19.05
N THR A 67 -0.78 21.35 -18.98
CA THR A 67 -0.48 19.95 -18.67
C THR A 67 -0.89 19.57 -17.25
N ARG A 68 -0.71 20.47 -16.26
CA ARG A 68 -1.21 20.25 -14.90
C ARG A 68 -2.73 20.15 -14.86
N LYS A 69 -3.45 21.08 -15.50
CA LYS A 69 -4.92 21.06 -15.58
C LYS A 69 -5.42 19.80 -16.28
N LYS A 70 -4.79 19.43 -17.40
CA LYS A 70 -5.11 18.19 -18.13
C LYS A 70 -4.84 16.95 -17.27
N GLY A 71 -3.69 16.86 -16.61
CA GLY A 71 -3.35 15.74 -15.75
C GLY A 71 -4.27 15.60 -14.53
N LEU A 72 -4.73 16.71 -13.95
CA LEU A 72 -5.76 16.69 -12.90
C LEU A 72 -7.10 16.16 -13.42
N ALA A 73 -7.56 16.65 -14.57
CA ALA A 73 -8.79 16.18 -15.19
C ALA A 73 -8.71 14.70 -15.57
N GLU A 74 -7.57 14.23 -16.11
CA GLU A 74 -7.34 12.82 -16.42
C GLU A 74 -7.30 11.95 -15.16
N ALA A 75 -6.67 12.43 -14.07
CA ALA A 75 -6.65 11.71 -12.80
C ALA A 75 -8.04 11.60 -12.16
N GLU A 76 -8.84 12.66 -12.21
CA GLU A 76 -10.24 12.64 -11.76
C GLU A 76 -11.08 11.71 -12.62
N ALA A 77 -10.93 11.76 -13.95
CA ALA A 77 -11.62 10.85 -14.86
C ALA A 77 -11.25 9.38 -14.57
N GLN A 78 -9.96 9.10 -14.34
CA GLN A 78 -9.51 7.75 -14.03
C GLN A 78 -10.02 7.26 -12.66
N ARG A 79 -10.08 8.14 -11.65
CA ARG A 79 -10.70 7.81 -10.36
C ARG A 79 -12.18 7.48 -10.53
N ALA A 80 -12.93 8.34 -11.21
CA ALA A 80 -14.34 8.10 -11.48
C ALA A 80 -14.58 6.79 -12.25
N LEU A 81 -13.69 6.47 -13.20
CA LEU A 81 -13.75 5.23 -13.96
C LEU A 81 -13.47 4.02 -13.06
N ASN A 82 -12.43 4.07 -12.22
CA ASN A 82 -12.12 2.98 -11.30
C ASN A 82 -13.24 2.77 -10.27
N ASP A 83 -13.80 3.84 -9.73
CA ASP A 83 -14.93 3.79 -8.81
C ASP A 83 -16.16 3.17 -9.49
N ALA A 84 -16.46 3.59 -10.72
CA ALA A 84 -17.54 3.00 -11.51
C ALA A 84 -17.29 1.51 -11.82
N ILE A 85 -16.05 1.11 -12.14
CA ILE A 85 -15.68 -0.29 -12.38
C ILE A 85 -15.85 -1.11 -11.10
N ASN A 86 -15.39 -0.62 -9.95
CA ASN A 86 -15.49 -1.35 -8.69
C ASN A 86 -16.95 -1.56 -8.28
N VAL A 87 -17.77 -0.51 -8.36
CA VAL A 87 -19.21 -0.59 -8.06
C VAL A 87 -19.91 -1.56 -9.03
N LEU A 88 -19.65 -1.44 -10.33
CA LEU A 88 -20.24 -2.31 -11.35
C LEU A 88 -19.77 -3.77 -11.19
N SER A 89 -18.48 -3.97 -10.88
CA SER A 89 -17.85 -5.26 -10.60
C SER A 89 -18.54 -5.98 -9.45
N ASP A 90 -18.74 -5.28 -8.33
CA ASP A 90 -19.32 -5.86 -7.12
C ASP A 90 -20.78 -6.28 -7.36
N GLU A 91 -21.55 -5.42 -8.02
CA GLU A 91 -22.94 -5.71 -8.36
C GLU A 91 -23.06 -6.90 -9.33
N GLN A 92 -22.25 -6.91 -10.40
CA GLN A 92 -22.21 -7.99 -11.38
C GLN A 92 -21.74 -9.31 -10.77
N THR A 93 -20.72 -9.27 -9.89
CA THR A 93 -20.20 -10.45 -9.20
C THR A 93 -21.26 -11.00 -8.26
N SER A 94 -21.98 -10.15 -7.54
CA SER A 94 -23.09 -10.59 -6.67
C SER A 94 -24.21 -11.27 -7.45
N LEU A 95 -24.56 -10.75 -8.64
CA LEU A 95 -25.59 -11.33 -9.51
C LEU A 95 -25.14 -12.69 -10.05
N LYS A 96 -23.91 -12.78 -10.57
CA LYS A 96 -23.33 -14.05 -11.05
C LYS A 96 -23.24 -15.07 -9.92
N PHE A 97 -22.83 -14.65 -8.72
CA PHE A 97 -22.77 -15.51 -7.55
C PHE A 97 -24.16 -16.02 -7.15
N LYS A 98 -25.17 -15.14 -7.08
CA LYS A 98 -26.56 -15.53 -6.79
C LYS A 98 -27.09 -16.51 -7.84
N LEU A 99 -26.80 -16.29 -9.12
CA LEU A 99 -27.22 -17.17 -10.21
C LEU A 99 -26.54 -18.54 -10.09
N ALA A 100 -25.22 -18.57 -9.88
CA ALA A 100 -24.48 -19.82 -9.67
C ALA A 100 -24.96 -20.59 -8.43
N LEU A 101 -25.31 -19.88 -7.35
CA LEU A 101 -25.92 -20.47 -6.16
C LEU A 101 -27.29 -21.06 -6.48
N LEU A 102 -28.16 -20.33 -7.19
CA LEU A 102 -29.47 -20.84 -7.63
C LEU A 102 -29.36 -22.06 -8.55
N GLN A 103 -28.35 -22.11 -9.41
CA GLN A 103 -28.09 -23.26 -10.27
C GLN A 103 -27.57 -24.48 -9.52
N SER A 104 -26.78 -24.28 -8.45
CA SER A 104 -26.22 -25.37 -7.64
C SER A 104 -27.15 -25.83 -6.51
N LEU A 105 -28.09 -25.00 -6.09
CA LEU A 105 -29.04 -25.29 -5.01
C LEU A 105 -29.83 -26.61 -5.20
N PRO A 106 -30.34 -26.97 -6.38
CA PRO A 106 -31.03 -28.25 -6.58
C PRO A 106 -30.18 -29.47 -6.23
N ALA A 107 -28.91 -29.47 -6.67
CA ALA A 107 -27.99 -30.57 -6.38
C ALA A 107 -27.61 -30.65 -4.90
N VAL A 108 -27.46 -29.48 -4.25
CA VAL A 108 -27.22 -29.41 -2.79
C VAL A 108 -28.42 -29.94 -2.02
N ILE A 109 -29.64 -29.58 -2.41
CA ILE A 109 -30.87 -30.07 -1.76
C ILE A 109 -31.00 -31.58 -1.95
N GLU A 110 -30.79 -32.11 -3.15
CA GLU A 110 -30.84 -33.55 -3.40
C GLU A 110 -29.86 -34.32 -2.49
N LYS A 111 -28.61 -33.85 -2.42
CA LYS A 111 -27.58 -34.44 -1.55
C LYS A 111 -27.87 -34.25 -0.06
N SER A 112 -28.53 -33.16 0.31
CA SER A 112 -28.88 -32.87 1.72
C SER A 112 -30.10 -33.66 2.19
N VAL A 113 -31.02 -34.03 1.30
CA VAL A 113 -32.22 -34.81 1.63
C VAL A 113 -31.98 -36.32 1.53
N GLU A 114 -30.89 -36.73 0.89
CA GLU A 114 -30.49 -38.15 0.77
C GLU A 114 -30.29 -38.86 2.14
N PRO A 115 -29.58 -38.28 3.13
CA PRO A 115 -29.49 -38.85 4.49
C PRO A 115 -30.84 -38.90 5.21
N MET A 116 -31.74 -37.94 4.95
CA MET A 116 -33.07 -37.92 5.57
C MET A 116 -33.97 -39.04 5.04
N LYS A 117 -33.84 -39.40 3.76
CA LYS A 117 -34.56 -40.55 3.19
C LYS A 117 -34.11 -41.89 3.80
N SER A 118 -32.85 -41.99 4.22
CA SER A 118 -32.31 -43.19 4.86
C SER A 118 -32.76 -43.39 6.31
N ILE A 119 -33.50 -42.45 6.90
CA ILE A 119 -34.02 -42.54 8.27
C ILE A 119 -35.52 -42.83 8.21
N ASP A 120 -35.90 -44.12 8.22
CA ASP A 120 -37.31 -44.58 8.25
C ASP A 120 -37.97 -44.40 9.65
N GLY A 121 -37.18 -44.03 10.66
CA GLY A 121 -37.63 -43.77 12.03
C GLY A 121 -36.49 -43.94 13.03
N ILE A 122 -36.45 -43.10 14.07
CA ILE A 122 -35.48 -43.27 15.17
C ILE A 122 -35.93 -44.48 15.99
N LYS A 123 -35.43 -45.66 15.62
CA LYS A 123 -35.60 -46.86 16.44
C LYS A 123 -34.65 -46.72 17.63
N ILE A 124 -35.18 -46.25 18.76
CA ILE A 124 -34.45 -46.24 20.03
C ILE A 124 -34.24 -47.71 20.41
N ILE A 125 -33.09 -48.25 20.04
CA ILE A 125 -32.63 -49.54 20.54
C ILE A 125 -32.13 -49.25 21.95
N GLN A 126 -32.96 -49.56 22.95
CA GLN A 126 -32.53 -49.56 24.35
C GLN A 126 -31.45 -50.63 24.50
N VAL A 127 -30.19 -50.22 24.45
CA VAL A 127 -29.02 -51.05 24.76
C VAL A 127 -28.74 -51.02 26.26
N ASP A 128 -29.74 -51.33 27.07
CA ASP A 128 -29.57 -51.50 28.52
C ASP A 128 -29.08 -52.92 28.85
N GLY A 129 -27.93 -53.33 28.28
CA GLY A 129 -27.43 -54.67 28.56
C GLY A 129 -26.10 -55.12 27.94
N LEU A 130 -25.52 -54.43 26.96
CA LEU A 130 -24.38 -54.98 26.19
C LEU A 130 -23.00 -54.40 26.54
N ASN A 131 -22.79 -53.93 27.76
CA ASN A 131 -21.43 -53.55 28.23
C ASN A 131 -21.09 -54.05 29.66
N ARG A 132 -21.70 -55.15 30.11
CA ARG A 132 -21.26 -55.84 31.34
C ARG A 132 -21.42 -57.34 31.18
N GLY A 133 -20.38 -58.04 30.73
CA GLY A 133 -20.32 -59.49 30.89
C GLY A 133 -19.67 -60.26 29.75
N ALA A 134 -18.45 -59.91 29.35
CA ALA A 134 -17.61 -60.82 28.56
C ALA A 134 -16.12 -60.45 28.62
N THR A 135 -15.53 -60.40 29.81
CA THR A 135 -14.14 -60.83 29.99
C THR A 135 -14.03 -61.51 31.33
N ALA A 136 -13.87 -62.83 31.28
CA ALA A 136 -13.49 -63.63 32.41
C ALA A 136 -12.21 -63.04 33.00
N SER A 137 -12.31 -62.73 34.29
CA SER A 137 -11.22 -62.63 35.25
C SER A 137 -10.15 -63.69 34.95
N ASP A 138 -9.00 -63.26 34.42
CA ASP A 138 -7.74 -63.83 34.85
C ASP A 138 -7.07 -62.84 35.80
N VAL A 139 -6.94 -63.31 37.01
CA VAL A 139 -6.30 -62.68 38.15
C VAL A 139 -4.80 -62.94 38.02
N ALA A 140 -4.08 -62.03 37.35
CA ALA A 140 -2.65 -61.78 37.59
C ALA A 140 -2.16 -60.48 36.91
N ALA A 141 -2.69 -59.31 37.34
CA ALA A 141 -1.95 -58.05 37.59
C ALA A 141 -2.90 -56.84 37.60
N GLY A 142 -3.24 -56.37 38.82
CA GLY A 142 -3.70 -55.01 39.14
C GLY A 142 -4.88 -54.46 38.33
N GLY A 143 -6.11 -54.54 38.82
CA GLY A 143 -6.52 -53.77 40.00
C GLY A 143 -7.26 -52.49 39.54
N ALA A 144 -8.58 -52.56 39.63
CA ALA A 144 -9.54 -51.48 39.43
C ALA A 144 -9.02 -50.12 39.90
N ASN A 145 -9.03 -49.09 39.05
CA ASN A 145 -8.79 -47.73 39.51
C ASN A 145 -9.48 -46.68 38.64
N GLY A 146 -10.58 -46.12 39.16
CA GLY A 146 -11.16 -44.84 38.76
C GLY A 146 -10.25 -43.63 39.05
N GLY A 147 -8.97 -43.73 38.69
CA GLY A 147 -7.96 -42.67 38.83
C GLY A 147 -7.56 -42.02 37.50
N ASN A 148 -8.21 -42.40 36.39
CA ASN A 148 -7.70 -42.10 35.06
C ASN A 148 -8.26 -40.84 34.42
N LEU A 149 -9.37 -40.26 34.88
CA LEU A 149 -9.91 -39.03 34.26
C LEU A 149 -9.06 -37.80 34.55
N ALA A 150 -8.56 -37.68 35.79
CA ALA A 150 -7.67 -36.59 36.19
C ALA A 150 -6.32 -36.70 35.47
N GLU A 151 -5.77 -37.91 35.37
CA GLU A 151 -4.51 -38.18 34.65
C GLU A 151 -4.67 -38.02 33.13
N GLN A 152 -5.80 -38.44 32.56
CA GLN A 152 -6.12 -38.22 31.14
C GLN A 152 -6.32 -36.74 30.83
N ALA A 153 -7.01 -35.99 31.71
CA ALA A 153 -7.16 -34.55 31.57
C ALA A 153 -5.82 -33.82 31.74
N LEU A 154 -4.96 -34.28 32.66
CA LEU A 154 -3.63 -33.73 32.90
C LEU A 154 -2.69 -34.00 31.71
N SER A 155 -2.71 -35.23 31.19
CA SER A 155 -1.99 -35.64 29.97
C SER A 155 -2.43 -34.82 28.76
N ALA A 156 -3.74 -34.61 28.58
CA ALA A 156 -4.29 -33.78 27.51
C ALA A 156 -3.90 -32.30 27.67
N ALA A 157 -3.97 -31.77 28.89
CA ALA A 157 -3.58 -30.39 29.20
C ALA A 157 -2.07 -30.15 29.00
N LEU A 158 -1.22 -31.11 29.36
CA LEU A 158 0.23 -31.02 29.17
C LEU A 158 0.59 -31.04 27.69
N THR A 159 -0.05 -31.93 26.91
CA THR A 159 0.11 -31.99 25.44
C THR A 159 -0.32 -30.68 24.80
N TYR A 160 -1.46 -30.11 25.22
CA TYR A 160 -1.93 -28.81 24.76
C TYR A 160 -0.94 -27.67 25.05
N ARG A 161 -0.30 -27.65 26.24
CA ARG A 161 0.71 -26.65 26.58
C ARG A 161 1.99 -26.79 25.74
N THR A 162 2.40 -28.01 25.42
CA THR A 162 3.58 -28.24 24.56
C THR A 162 3.34 -27.86 23.10
N GLN A 163 2.09 -27.86 22.64
CA GLN A 163 1.69 -27.51 21.26
C GLN A 163 1.04 -26.13 21.15
N ALA A 164 0.98 -25.38 22.26
CA ALA A 164 0.35 -24.07 22.33
C ALA A 164 0.83 -23.06 21.26
N PRO A 165 2.12 -22.95 20.90
CA PRO A 165 2.56 -21.97 19.90
C PRO A 165 1.99 -22.22 18.49
N LEU A 166 1.79 -23.49 18.13
CA LEU A 166 1.25 -23.89 16.84
C LEU A 166 -0.28 -23.73 16.82
N ILE A 167 -0.93 -24.12 17.91
CA ILE A 167 -2.38 -23.99 18.03
C ILE A 167 -2.77 -22.50 18.07
N ASP A 168 -2.03 -21.67 18.81
CA ASP A 168 -2.28 -20.23 18.92
C ASP A 168 -1.99 -19.48 17.60
N SER A 169 -1.04 -19.94 16.77
CA SER A 169 -0.84 -19.36 15.43
C SER A 169 -2.01 -19.66 14.49
N LEU A 170 -2.49 -20.91 14.48
CA LEU A 170 -3.68 -21.30 13.70
C LEU A 170 -4.93 -20.58 14.18
N LEU A 171 -5.09 -20.43 15.49
CA LEU A 171 -6.19 -19.71 16.12
C LEU A 171 -6.15 -18.20 15.81
N ASN A 172 -4.96 -17.60 15.79
CA ASN A 172 -4.78 -16.21 15.40
C ASN A 172 -5.00 -15.99 13.90
N GLU A 173 -4.64 -16.96 13.04
CA GLU A 173 -4.93 -16.93 11.59
C GLU A 173 -6.43 -16.99 11.28
N ILE A 174 -7.23 -17.69 12.10
CA ILE A 174 -8.70 -17.70 12.01
C ILE A 174 -9.37 -16.55 12.81
N GLY A 175 -8.58 -15.63 13.39
CA GLY A 175 -9.08 -14.46 14.11
C GLY A 175 -9.57 -14.73 15.53
N ILE A 176 -9.26 -15.90 16.11
CA ILE A 176 -9.66 -16.32 17.46
C ILE A 176 -8.42 -16.31 18.36
N ALA A 177 -8.10 -15.19 19.00
CA ALA A 177 -6.97 -15.14 19.93
C ALA A 177 -7.16 -16.14 21.10
N GLY A 178 -6.14 -16.85 21.55
CA GLY A 178 -6.22 -17.90 22.60
C GLY A 178 -6.84 -17.46 23.95
N GLY A 179 -6.97 -16.15 24.21
CA GLY A 179 -7.71 -15.61 25.36
C GLY A 179 -9.23 -15.50 25.16
N SER A 180 -9.71 -15.54 23.91
CA SER A 180 -11.12 -15.38 23.55
C SER A 180 -11.96 -16.60 23.90
N LEU A 181 -11.40 -17.82 23.94
CA LEU A 181 -12.18 -18.99 24.36
C LEU A 181 -12.59 -18.88 25.85
N LYS A 182 -11.71 -18.33 26.70
CA LYS A 182 -12.06 -17.99 28.08
C LYS A 182 -13.12 -16.89 28.12
N ALA A 183 -13.03 -15.87 27.27
CA ALA A 183 -14.05 -14.82 27.16
C ALA A 183 -15.41 -15.34 26.63
N LEU A 184 -15.41 -16.31 25.71
CA LEU A 184 -16.58 -16.96 25.13
C LEU A 184 -17.23 -17.99 26.07
N THR A 185 -16.45 -18.60 26.97
CA THR A 185 -16.94 -19.53 27.99
C THR A 185 -17.27 -18.83 29.32
N THR A 186 -16.78 -17.62 29.55
CA THR A 186 -17.15 -16.77 30.70
C THR A 186 -18.68 -16.60 30.85
N PRO A 187 -19.48 -16.34 29.79
CA PRO A 187 -20.93 -16.28 29.94
C PRO A 187 -21.56 -17.61 30.35
N LEU A 188 -20.98 -18.76 29.99
CA LEU A 188 -21.45 -20.09 30.42
C LEU A 188 -21.04 -20.43 31.86
N VAL A 189 -19.86 -20.00 32.31
CA VAL A 189 -19.41 -20.18 33.70
C VAL A 189 -20.17 -19.23 34.63
N SER A 190 -20.48 -18.01 34.17
CA SER A 190 -21.30 -17.04 34.90
C SER A 190 -22.75 -17.51 35.03
N SER A 191 -23.35 -18.10 33.98
CA SER A 191 -24.71 -18.64 34.06
C SER A 191 -24.82 -19.85 34.99
N ALA A 192 -23.79 -20.70 35.04
CA ALA A 192 -23.72 -21.81 35.99
C ALA A 192 -23.66 -21.35 37.46
N THR A 193 -23.05 -20.19 37.74
CA THR A 193 -23.05 -19.59 39.09
C THR A 193 -24.34 -18.83 39.42
N ASP A 194 -25.06 -18.32 38.43
CA ASP A 194 -26.29 -17.53 38.64
C ASP A 194 -27.51 -18.42 38.99
N GLU A 195 -27.58 -19.64 38.45
CA GLU A 195 -28.64 -20.59 38.81
C GLU A 195 -28.57 -21.06 40.27
N ILE A 196 -27.36 -21.09 40.86
CA ILE A 196 -27.15 -21.50 42.26
C ILE A 196 -27.61 -20.41 43.25
N TYR A 197 -27.56 -19.13 42.87
CA TYR A 197 -28.04 -18.02 43.73
C TYR A 197 -29.54 -17.73 43.57
N ARG A 198 -30.15 -18.10 42.44
CA ARG A 198 -31.60 -17.95 42.26
C ARG A 198 -32.40 -18.93 43.12
N ASP A 199 -31.88 -20.12 43.38
CA ASP A 199 -32.56 -21.12 44.20
C ASP A 199 -32.55 -20.76 45.71
N ALA A 200 -31.51 -20.05 46.17
CA ALA A 200 -31.40 -19.61 47.57
C ALA A 200 -32.31 -18.42 47.93
N THR A 201 -32.78 -17.65 46.95
CA THR A 201 -33.59 -16.43 47.18
C THR A 201 -35.09 -16.64 46.99
N VAL A 202 -35.51 -17.71 46.30
CA VAL A 202 -36.94 -18.01 46.06
C VAL A 202 -37.63 -18.60 47.30
N THR A 203 -36.90 -19.21 48.24
CA THR A 203 -37.50 -19.74 49.49
C THR A 203 -37.83 -18.65 50.53
N ALA A 204 -37.37 -17.41 50.37
CA ALA A 204 -37.49 -16.36 51.40
C ALA A 204 -38.61 -15.33 51.19
N HIS A 205 -39.44 -15.44 50.15
CA HIS A 205 -40.53 -14.49 49.91
C HIS A 205 -41.88 -15.19 49.78
N LEU A 206 -42.44 -15.58 50.93
CA LEU A 206 -43.86 -15.91 51.10
C LEU A 206 -44.52 -14.79 51.91
N PRO A 207 -45.35 -13.92 51.31
CA PRO A 207 -46.31 -13.12 52.05
C PRO A 207 -47.66 -13.87 52.16
N PRO A 208 -48.51 -13.51 53.16
CA PRO A 208 -49.56 -14.37 53.72
C PRO A 208 -50.72 -14.71 52.77
#